data_AF-A0A9J7J543-F1
#
_entry.id   AF-A0A9J7J543-F1
#
_cell.length_a   1.000
_cell.length_b   1.000
_cell.length_c   1.000
_cell.angle_alpha   90.00
_cell.angle_beta   90.00
_cell.angle_gamma   90.00
#
_symmetry.space_group_name_H-M   'P 1'
#
loop_
_entity.id
_entity.type
_entity.pdbx_description
1 polymer ?
#
loop_
_entity_poly.entity_id
_entity_poly.type
_entity_poly.pdbx_seq_one_letter_code
_entity_poly.pdbx_strand_id
1 'polypeptide(L)'
;MYAHTSERNWESDADVPDECLAAGCRDIAYQLVTSSPGRHFKVIMGGGRREFLPNTTNILGSKGRRLDGVDLTDLWHVDKLNMNHTHQYVTDRLELLKVFNSDDLPEYLLGLFRDDHMEYHLKAENQPSLEEMVEVAIKMLSRSSKGFFLFVEGGRIDHAHHDSLAHLALDETVEYSKAVKRARSLTSEEDTLIVVSADHAHTMTVAGYPSRGNDILGTVDTANGMDGKPYTTISYANGRAQSIAADGRVDVTQDKQFTSRDPDYAYPSLVPLDSETHGGEDVAVYASGPWQHLFTASYEQNLVPHLMAYAMCISEDQHGNCGPEIHKYTASGVTTNPSTNLLISLTVIFILRIFY
;
A
#
# COMPACT_ATOMS: atom_id res chain seq x y z
N MET A 1 -1.02 5.60 11.00
CA MET A 1 -2.17 6.47 10.66
C MET A 1 -3.15 6.69 11.82
N TYR A 2 -3.57 5.67 12.57
CA TYR A 2 -4.59 5.82 13.62
C TYR A 2 -4.30 5.05 14.92
N ALA A 3 -3.70 3.86 14.82
CA ALA A 3 -3.51 2.98 15.97
C ALA A 3 -2.30 3.39 16.81
N HIS A 4 -2.39 3.13 18.11
CA HIS A 4 -1.29 3.14 19.06
C HIS A 4 -1.26 1.75 19.71
N THR A 5 -0.25 0.96 19.38
CA THR A 5 -0.09 -0.40 19.89
C THR A 5 1.39 -0.68 20.14
N SER A 6 1.70 -1.52 21.13
CA SER A 6 3.06 -1.99 21.38
C SER A 6 3.46 -3.18 20.50
N GLU A 7 2.48 -3.82 19.85
CA GLU A 7 2.66 -5.00 19.01
C GLU A 7 1.75 -4.89 17.78
N ARG A 8 2.34 -5.04 16.59
CA ARG A 8 1.63 -4.87 15.32
C ARG A 8 0.67 -6.02 15.02
N ASN A 9 0.93 -7.19 15.58
CA ASN A 9 0.11 -8.39 15.37
C ASN A 9 -1.21 -8.36 16.16
N TRP A 10 -1.45 -7.35 16.99
CA TRP A 10 -2.70 -7.18 17.76
C TRP A 10 -3.84 -6.64 16.90
N GLU A 11 -4.16 -7.35 15.82
CA GLU A 11 -5.14 -6.93 14.82
C GLU A 11 -6.58 -7.09 15.32
N SER A 12 -6.87 -8.19 15.99
CA SER A 12 -8.12 -8.44 16.73
C SER A 12 -7.86 -8.67 18.22
N ASP A 13 -8.93 -8.68 19.03
CA ASP A 13 -8.84 -9.02 20.45
C ASP A 13 -8.30 -10.44 20.69
N ALA A 14 -8.46 -11.35 19.72
CA ALA A 14 -7.91 -12.70 19.78
C ALA A 14 -6.37 -12.75 19.78
N ASP A 15 -5.72 -11.68 19.31
CA ASP A 15 -4.27 -11.57 19.20
C ASP A 15 -3.65 -10.85 20.41
N VAL A 16 -4.48 -10.19 21.22
CA VAL A 16 -4.05 -9.42 22.40
C VAL A 16 -3.97 -10.35 23.62
N PRO A 17 -2.84 -10.38 24.36
CA PRO A 17 -2.75 -11.13 25.60
C PRO A 17 -3.80 -10.69 26.63
N ASP A 18 -4.41 -11.65 27.34
CA ASP A 18 -5.45 -11.40 28.34
C ASP A 18 -5.05 -10.35 29.39
N GLU A 19 -3.79 -10.37 29.82
CA GLU A 19 -3.23 -9.40 30.77
C GLU A 19 -3.28 -7.97 30.23
N CYS A 20 -3.05 -7.78 28.94
CA CYS A 20 -3.11 -6.47 28.29
C CYS A 20 -4.57 -6.04 28.10
N LEU A 21 -5.46 -6.93 27.67
CA LEU A 21 -6.90 -6.64 27.60
C LEU A 21 -7.43 -6.18 28.97
N ALA A 22 -7.03 -6.86 30.05
CA ALA A 22 -7.39 -6.49 31.42
C ALA A 22 -6.79 -5.12 31.84
N ALA A 23 -5.62 -4.76 31.33
CA ALA A 23 -4.99 -3.45 31.53
C ALA A 23 -5.59 -2.33 30.64
N GLY A 24 -6.51 -2.66 29.73
CA GLY A 24 -7.19 -1.71 28.85
C GLY A 24 -6.56 -1.56 27.46
N CYS A 25 -5.62 -2.43 27.08
CA CYS A 25 -5.14 -2.51 25.70
C CYS A 25 -6.30 -2.84 24.76
N ARG A 26 -6.30 -2.21 23.58
CA ARG A 26 -7.31 -2.43 22.55
C ARG A 26 -6.63 -2.85 21.26
N ASP A 27 -7.20 -3.85 20.60
CA ASP A 27 -6.76 -4.31 19.30
C ASP A 27 -6.91 -3.22 18.23
N ILE A 28 -6.14 -3.35 17.15
CA ILE A 28 -6.04 -2.36 16.07
C ILE A 28 -7.39 -2.14 15.39
N ALA A 29 -8.15 -3.22 15.10
CA ALA A 29 -9.48 -3.10 14.49
C ALA A 29 -10.46 -2.31 15.39
N TYR A 30 -10.45 -2.58 16.70
CA TYR A 30 -11.24 -1.83 17.67
C TYR A 30 -10.84 -0.35 17.70
N GLN A 31 -9.54 -0.04 17.71
CA GLN A 31 -9.05 1.34 17.67
C GLN A 31 -9.50 2.08 16.40
N LEU A 32 -9.49 1.43 15.25
CA LEU A 32 -9.94 2.02 13.98
C LEU A 32 -11.40 2.48 14.04
N VAL A 33 -12.28 1.69 14.65
CA VAL A 33 -13.72 1.99 14.71
C VAL A 33 -14.08 2.96 15.83
N THR A 34 -13.39 2.89 16.97
CA THR A 34 -13.83 3.56 18.21
C THR A 34 -13.01 4.79 18.59
N SER A 35 -11.75 4.86 18.16
CA SER A 35 -10.79 5.87 18.62
C SER A 35 -10.50 6.91 17.54
N SER A 36 -10.12 8.12 17.95
CA SER A 36 -9.65 9.15 17.02
C SER A 36 -8.17 8.90 16.67
N PRO A 37 -7.74 9.07 15.40
CA PRO A 37 -8.51 9.62 14.28
C PRO A 37 -9.37 8.61 13.50
N GLY A 38 -9.18 7.29 13.69
CA GLY A 38 -9.81 6.23 12.89
C GLY A 38 -11.34 6.35 12.77
N ARG A 39 -12.04 6.58 13.89
CA ARG A 39 -13.50 6.74 13.95
C ARG A 39 -14.03 7.86 13.04
N HIS A 40 -13.18 8.83 12.69
CA HIS A 40 -13.53 9.98 11.85
C HIS A 40 -13.11 9.83 10.39
N PHE A 41 -12.43 8.74 10.00
CA PHE A 41 -12.07 8.51 8.61
C PHE A 41 -13.32 8.38 7.74
N LYS A 42 -13.38 9.18 6.66
CA LYS A 42 -14.50 9.20 5.71
C LYS A 42 -14.47 8.02 4.76
N VAL A 43 -13.29 7.45 4.50
CA VAL A 43 -13.09 6.31 3.62
C VAL A 43 -12.08 5.36 4.25
N ILE A 44 -12.46 4.10 4.38
CA ILE A 44 -11.61 2.99 4.81
C ILE A 44 -11.83 1.87 3.79
N MET A 45 -10.79 1.44 3.09
CA MET A 45 -10.89 0.40 2.06
C MET A 45 -9.69 -0.55 2.10
N GLY A 46 -9.94 -1.85 2.04
CA GLY A 46 -8.89 -2.88 2.06
C GLY A 46 -9.41 -4.29 2.36
N GLY A 47 -8.55 -5.14 2.90
CA GLY A 47 -8.88 -6.47 3.43
C GLY A 47 -9.20 -6.45 4.93
N GLY A 48 -8.99 -7.58 5.60
CA GLY A 48 -9.03 -7.69 7.07
C GLY A 48 -10.42 -7.85 7.69
N ARG A 49 -11.44 -8.24 6.91
CA ARG A 49 -12.82 -8.39 7.40
C ARG A 49 -12.93 -9.30 8.61
N ARG A 50 -12.12 -10.36 8.69
CA ARG A 50 -12.20 -11.32 9.80
C ARG A 50 -11.87 -10.71 11.16
N GLU A 51 -11.07 -9.64 11.19
CA GLU A 51 -10.67 -8.94 12.44
C GLU A 51 -11.80 -8.08 13.02
N PHE A 52 -12.83 -7.81 12.21
CA PHE A 52 -14.01 -7.02 12.59
C PHE A 52 -15.16 -7.90 13.10
N LEU A 53 -15.19 -9.18 12.73
CA LEU A 53 -16.35 -10.04 12.92
C LEU A 53 -16.17 -10.97 14.14
N PRO A 54 -17.25 -11.29 14.87
CA PRO A 54 -17.23 -12.33 15.91
C PRO A 54 -16.74 -13.67 15.36
N ASN A 55 -16.19 -14.52 16.22
CA ASN A 55 -15.75 -15.88 15.90
C ASN A 55 -16.92 -16.86 15.66
N THR A 56 -17.82 -16.46 14.77
CA THR A 56 -18.94 -17.22 14.21
C THR A 56 -18.89 -17.10 12.69
N THR A 57 -19.45 -18.09 12.00
CA THR A 57 -19.57 -18.02 10.54
C THR A 57 -20.76 -17.16 10.18
N ASN A 58 -20.54 -16.08 9.44
CA ASN A 58 -21.61 -15.21 8.96
C ASN A 58 -22.31 -15.80 7.73
N ILE A 59 -23.35 -15.12 7.25
CA ILE A 59 -24.14 -15.54 6.07
C ILE A 59 -23.33 -15.61 4.77
N LEU A 60 -22.19 -14.90 4.71
CA LEU A 60 -21.28 -14.89 3.57
C LEU A 60 -20.23 -16.02 3.64
N GLY A 61 -20.29 -16.88 4.67
CA GLY A 61 -19.32 -17.97 4.88
C GLY A 61 -17.99 -17.51 5.47
N SER A 62 -17.84 -16.21 5.75
CA SER A 62 -16.67 -15.64 6.42
C SER A 62 -16.71 -16.00 7.90
N LYS A 63 -15.57 -16.42 8.45
CA LYS A 63 -15.40 -16.72 9.87
C LYS A 63 -14.56 -15.62 10.50
N GLY A 64 -15.18 -14.85 11.39
CA GLY A 64 -14.47 -13.83 12.14
C GLY A 64 -13.50 -14.40 13.16
N ARG A 65 -12.67 -13.53 13.75
CA ARG A 65 -11.67 -13.89 14.76
C ARG A 65 -12.01 -13.41 16.14
N ARG A 66 -12.90 -12.42 16.28
CA ARG A 66 -13.13 -11.75 17.56
C ARG A 66 -13.72 -12.67 18.62
N LEU A 67 -13.11 -12.71 19.80
CA LEU A 67 -13.50 -13.56 20.92
C LEU A 67 -14.44 -12.84 21.90
N ASP A 68 -14.45 -11.51 21.87
CA ASP A 68 -15.32 -10.63 22.64
C ASP A 68 -16.79 -10.62 22.18
N GLY A 69 -17.09 -11.26 21.04
CA GLY A 69 -18.43 -11.33 20.47
C GLY A 69 -18.93 -10.03 19.84
N VAL A 70 -18.06 -9.03 19.70
CA VAL A 70 -18.39 -7.72 19.12
C VAL A 70 -18.32 -7.81 17.59
N ASP A 71 -19.33 -7.29 16.91
CA ASP A 71 -19.24 -7.00 15.48
C ASP A 71 -18.88 -5.52 15.29
N LEU A 72 -17.65 -5.26 14.83
CA LEU A 72 -17.14 -3.92 14.62
C LEU A 72 -17.75 -3.23 13.39
N THR A 73 -18.29 -3.99 12.42
CA THR A 73 -19.01 -3.42 11.28
C THR A 73 -20.35 -2.85 11.72
N ASP A 74 -21.05 -3.56 12.61
CA ASP A 74 -22.28 -3.08 13.25
C ASP A 74 -22.01 -1.91 14.19
N LEU A 75 -20.93 -1.97 14.98
CA LEU A 75 -20.54 -0.87 15.85
C LEU A 75 -20.24 0.40 15.05
N TRP A 76 -19.53 0.27 13.92
CA TRP A 76 -19.27 1.39 13.00
C TRP A 76 -20.57 1.93 12.40
N HIS A 77 -21.50 1.07 11.97
CA HIS A 77 -22.81 1.45 11.45
C HIS A 77 -23.62 2.26 12.47
N VAL A 78 -23.77 1.73 13.69
CA VAL A 78 -24.47 2.39 14.79
C VAL A 78 -23.82 3.72 15.15
N ASP A 79 -22.49 3.79 15.12
CA ASP A 79 -21.76 5.04 15.35
C ASP A 79 -22.13 6.13 14.35
N LYS A 80 -22.17 5.80 13.05
CA LYS A 80 -22.52 6.78 12.00
C LYS A 80 -23.99 7.18 12.04
N LEU A 81 -24.89 6.26 12.39
CA LEU A 81 -26.28 6.58 12.67
C LEU A 81 -26.42 7.57 13.84
N ASN A 82 -25.70 7.35 14.94
CA ASN A 82 -25.74 8.23 16.11
C ASN A 82 -25.19 9.64 15.81
N MET A 83 -24.26 9.76 14.85
CA MET A 83 -23.77 11.04 14.37
C MET A 83 -24.65 11.68 13.29
N ASN A 84 -25.76 11.02 12.89
CA ASN A 84 -26.65 11.45 11.81
C ASN A 84 -25.94 11.63 10.46
N HIS A 85 -25.07 10.69 10.11
CA HIS A 85 -24.32 10.68 8.86
C HIS A 85 -24.73 9.53 7.93
N THR A 86 -24.80 9.81 6.62
CA THR A 86 -24.98 8.75 5.63
C THR A 86 -23.71 7.92 5.52
N HIS A 87 -23.86 6.61 5.39
CA HIS A 87 -22.72 5.71 5.37
C HIS A 87 -23.06 4.41 4.65
N GLN A 88 -22.03 3.74 4.15
CA GLN A 88 -22.19 2.47 3.45
C GLN A 88 -21.05 1.52 3.77
N TYR A 89 -21.40 0.26 3.99
CA TYR A 89 -20.47 -0.85 4.09
C TYR A 89 -20.55 -1.67 2.79
N VAL A 90 -19.41 -1.93 2.16
CA VAL A 90 -19.31 -2.70 0.91
C VAL A 90 -18.28 -3.82 1.05
N THR A 91 -18.51 -4.92 0.36
CA THR A 91 -17.78 -6.18 0.56
C THR A 91 -17.19 -6.77 -0.72
N ASP A 92 -17.51 -6.21 -1.89
CA ASP A 92 -16.98 -6.62 -3.18
C ASP A 92 -16.83 -5.45 -4.16
N ARG A 93 -16.23 -5.74 -5.34
CA ARG A 93 -16.03 -4.75 -6.40
C ARG A 93 -17.35 -4.16 -6.94
N LEU A 94 -18.38 -4.99 -7.11
CA LEU A 94 -19.65 -4.55 -7.70
C LEU A 94 -20.37 -3.57 -6.77
N GLU A 95 -20.37 -3.83 -5.47
CA GLU A 95 -20.88 -2.93 -4.46
C GLU A 95 -20.12 -1.60 -4.45
N LEU A 96 -18.78 -1.64 -4.47
CA LEU A 96 -17.97 -0.43 -4.56
C LEU A 96 -18.30 0.40 -5.81
N LEU A 97 -18.43 -0.26 -6.98
CA LEU A 97 -18.78 0.42 -8.23
C LEU A 97 -20.21 0.96 -8.24
N LYS A 98 -21.15 0.35 -7.50
CA LYS A 98 -22.48 0.94 -7.30
C LYS A 98 -22.40 2.23 -6.50
N VAL A 99 -21.58 2.29 -5.45
CA VAL A 99 -21.33 3.54 -4.72
C VAL A 99 -20.74 4.57 -5.67
N PHE A 100 -19.69 4.19 -6.41
CA PHE A 100 -19.02 5.09 -7.33
C PHE A 100 -19.97 5.67 -8.39
N ASN A 101 -20.89 4.88 -8.93
CA ASN A 101 -21.84 5.33 -9.96
C ASN A 101 -23.08 6.03 -9.39
N SER A 102 -23.22 6.13 -8.05
CA SER A 102 -24.32 6.87 -7.42
C SER A 102 -24.10 8.38 -7.51
N ASP A 103 -25.19 9.11 -7.75
CA ASP A 103 -25.23 10.58 -7.61
C ASP A 103 -25.33 11.02 -6.14
N ASP A 104 -25.83 10.13 -5.27
CA ASP A 104 -25.91 10.33 -3.82
C ASP A 104 -24.84 9.46 -3.14
N LEU A 105 -23.67 10.05 -2.93
CA LEU A 105 -22.54 9.37 -2.30
C LEU A 105 -22.63 9.45 -0.78
N PRO A 106 -22.37 8.36 -0.04
CA PRO A 106 -22.40 8.38 1.42
C PRO A 106 -21.30 9.29 1.98
N GLU A 107 -21.51 9.86 3.17
CA GLU A 107 -20.48 10.63 3.89
C GLU A 107 -19.34 9.75 4.42
N TYR A 108 -19.64 8.48 4.73
CA TYR A 108 -18.67 7.49 5.20
C TYR A 108 -18.74 6.20 4.38
N LEU A 109 -17.59 5.66 3.97
CA LEU A 109 -17.49 4.38 3.29
C LEU A 109 -16.52 3.46 4.02
N LEU A 110 -16.99 2.26 4.35
CA LEU A 110 -16.18 1.13 4.80
C LEU A 110 -16.22 0.06 3.70
N GLY A 111 -15.07 -0.30 3.15
CA GLY A 111 -14.91 -1.35 2.15
C GLY A 111 -13.96 -2.42 2.65
N LEU A 112 -14.48 -3.60 3.02
CA LEU A 112 -13.65 -4.73 3.47
C LEU A 112 -13.83 -5.88 2.48
N PHE A 113 -12.94 -6.00 1.50
CA PHE A 113 -13.14 -6.85 0.32
C PHE A 113 -12.71 -8.31 0.51
N ARG A 114 -11.92 -8.60 1.54
CA ARG A 114 -11.47 -9.95 1.91
C ARG A 114 -11.37 -10.14 3.41
N ASP A 115 -11.42 -11.41 3.83
CA ASP A 115 -11.28 -11.82 5.23
C ASP A 115 -9.90 -11.47 5.80
N ASP A 116 -8.85 -11.68 5.02
CA ASP A 116 -7.46 -11.34 5.31
C ASP A 116 -7.02 -10.23 4.33
N HIS A 117 -5.74 -10.19 3.98
CA HIS A 117 -5.22 -9.42 2.85
C HIS A 117 -6.07 -9.58 1.58
N MET A 118 -6.14 -8.51 0.79
CA MET A 118 -6.63 -8.61 -0.59
C MET A 118 -5.74 -9.56 -1.39
N GLU A 119 -6.31 -10.19 -2.42
CA GLU A 119 -5.53 -11.05 -3.31
C GLU A 119 -4.51 -10.22 -4.10
N TYR A 120 -3.45 -10.87 -4.58
CA TYR A 120 -2.58 -10.24 -5.57
C TYR A 120 -3.41 -9.82 -6.79
N HIS A 121 -3.20 -8.62 -7.31
CA HIS A 121 -3.84 -8.03 -8.47
C HIS A 121 -3.92 -9.01 -9.65
N LEU A 122 -2.81 -9.67 -10.02
CA LEU A 122 -2.79 -10.67 -11.10
C LEU A 122 -3.72 -11.87 -10.87
N LYS A 123 -4.06 -12.17 -9.61
CA LYS A 123 -4.87 -13.32 -9.19
C LYS A 123 -6.27 -12.93 -8.70
N ALA A 124 -6.54 -11.64 -8.52
CA ALA A 124 -7.72 -11.18 -7.85
C ALA A 124 -8.97 -11.34 -8.71
N GLU A 125 -9.97 -12.03 -8.17
CA GLU A 125 -11.31 -12.10 -8.77
C GLU A 125 -12.32 -11.36 -7.88
N ASN A 126 -13.25 -10.61 -8.50
CA ASN A 126 -14.33 -9.87 -7.83
C ASN A 126 -13.91 -8.89 -6.72
N GLN A 127 -12.64 -8.47 -6.69
CA GLN A 127 -12.10 -7.43 -5.81
C GLN A 127 -11.79 -6.17 -6.62
N PRO A 128 -11.99 -4.97 -6.04
CA PRO A 128 -11.59 -3.75 -6.71
C PRO A 128 -10.06 -3.68 -6.80
N SER A 129 -9.55 -3.13 -7.89
CA SER A 129 -8.12 -2.86 -8.02
C SER A 129 -7.71 -1.68 -7.11
N LEU A 130 -6.41 -1.50 -6.86
CA LEU A 130 -5.94 -0.37 -6.08
C LEU A 130 -6.24 0.96 -6.79
N GLU A 131 -6.10 0.98 -8.13
CA GLU A 131 -6.52 2.11 -8.96
C GLU A 131 -8.00 2.47 -8.75
N GLU A 132 -8.90 1.47 -8.75
CA GLU A 132 -10.34 1.69 -8.53
C GLU A 132 -10.63 2.21 -7.11
N MET A 133 -9.99 1.66 -6.09
CA MET A 133 -10.12 2.13 -4.71
C MET A 133 -9.67 3.60 -4.58
N VAL A 134 -8.55 3.98 -5.19
CA VAL A 134 -8.08 5.38 -5.20
C VAL A 134 -9.08 6.31 -5.87
N GLU A 135 -9.64 5.90 -7.00
CA GLU A 135 -10.63 6.70 -7.72
C GLU A 135 -11.89 6.96 -6.87
N VAL A 136 -12.43 5.93 -6.20
CA VAL A 136 -13.57 6.12 -5.29
C VAL A 136 -13.19 7.00 -4.10
N ALA A 137 -12.03 6.75 -3.49
CA ALA A 137 -11.57 7.53 -2.33
C ALA A 137 -11.45 9.02 -2.66
N ILE A 138 -10.82 9.38 -3.78
CA ILE A 138 -10.69 10.78 -4.21
C ILE A 138 -12.06 11.38 -4.55
N LYS A 139 -12.94 10.64 -5.25
CA LYS A 139 -14.30 11.11 -5.53
C LYS A 139 -15.08 11.43 -4.25
N MET A 140 -14.90 10.62 -3.20
CA MET A 140 -15.52 10.86 -1.91
C MET A 140 -14.92 12.03 -1.13
N LEU A 141 -13.60 12.04 -1.00
CA LEU A 141 -12.87 13.00 -0.17
C LEU A 141 -12.82 14.40 -0.79
N SER A 142 -12.82 14.51 -2.11
CA SER A 142 -12.79 15.79 -2.84
C SER A 142 -14.04 16.66 -2.64
N ARG A 143 -15.12 16.11 -2.05
CA ARG A 143 -16.31 16.88 -1.65
C ARG A 143 -16.07 17.81 -0.47
N SER A 144 -15.03 17.56 0.33
CA SER A 144 -14.63 18.46 1.43
C SER A 144 -13.99 19.73 0.87
N SER A 145 -14.54 20.89 1.24
CA SER A 145 -13.92 22.19 0.92
C SER A 145 -12.66 22.47 1.74
N LYS A 146 -12.44 21.75 2.84
CA LYS A 146 -11.24 21.88 3.71
C LYS A 146 -10.05 21.06 3.24
N GLY A 147 -10.15 20.44 2.06
CA GLY A 147 -9.16 19.49 1.59
C GLY A 147 -9.30 18.12 2.25
N PHE A 148 -8.31 17.26 2.01
CA PHE A 148 -8.26 15.90 2.55
C PHE A 148 -6.83 15.37 2.63
N PHE A 149 -6.68 14.34 3.46
CA PHE A 149 -5.54 13.45 3.51
C PHE A 149 -6.00 12.06 3.08
N LEU A 150 -5.26 11.41 2.19
CA LEU A 150 -5.51 10.04 1.77
C LEU A 150 -4.19 9.26 1.77
N PHE A 151 -4.16 8.14 2.49
CA PHE A 151 -3.08 7.16 2.49
C PHE A 151 -3.47 6.00 1.57
N VAL A 152 -2.57 5.61 0.66
CA VAL A 152 -2.74 4.49 -0.26
C VAL A 152 -1.50 3.62 -0.20
N GLU A 153 -1.67 2.32 -0.04
CA GLU A 153 -0.57 1.38 0.15
C GLU A 153 -0.66 0.25 -0.87
N GLY A 154 0.44 -0.04 -1.57
CA GLY A 154 0.57 -1.22 -2.41
C GLY A 154 0.94 -2.49 -1.64
N GLY A 155 0.43 -2.70 -0.42
CA GLY A 155 1.08 -3.54 0.61
C GLY A 155 1.36 -5.02 0.26
N ARG A 156 0.85 -5.53 -0.87
CA ARG A 156 1.13 -6.90 -1.33
C ARG A 156 2.50 -7.03 -2.03
N ILE A 157 3.20 -5.96 -2.41
CA ILE A 157 4.55 -6.10 -2.99
C ILE A 157 5.52 -6.70 -1.96
N ASP A 158 5.46 -6.23 -0.71
CA ASP A 158 6.24 -6.77 0.40
C ASP A 158 5.98 -8.26 0.59
N HIS A 159 4.71 -8.66 0.69
CA HIS A 159 4.33 -10.07 0.79
C HIS A 159 4.85 -10.91 -0.37
N ALA A 160 4.80 -10.40 -1.61
CA ALA A 160 5.38 -11.11 -2.75
C ALA A 160 6.91 -11.23 -2.66
N HIS A 161 7.60 -10.21 -2.14
CA HIS A 161 9.04 -10.28 -1.92
C HIS A 161 9.43 -11.25 -0.82
N HIS A 162 8.70 -11.29 0.30
CA HIS A 162 8.85 -12.29 1.35
C HIS A 162 8.78 -13.72 0.81
N ASP A 163 7.92 -13.96 -0.19
CA ASP A 163 7.80 -15.24 -0.90
C ASP A 163 8.78 -15.40 -2.09
N SER A 164 9.66 -14.42 -2.34
CA SER A 164 10.55 -14.36 -3.51
C SER A 164 9.81 -14.47 -4.85
N LEU A 165 8.56 -14.00 -4.91
CA LEU A 165 7.68 -14.01 -6.08
C LEU A 165 7.85 -12.73 -6.90
N ALA A 166 8.99 -12.61 -7.58
CA ALA A 166 9.32 -11.39 -8.33
C ALA A 166 8.24 -10.99 -9.36
N HIS A 167 7.57 -11.96 -9.99
CA HIS A 167 6.47 -11.69 -10.92
C HIS A 167 5.32 -10.94 -10.24
N LEU A 168 4.84 -11.44 -9.10
CA LEU A 168 3.76 -10.81 -8.35
C LEU A 168 4.20 -9.49 -7.73
N ALA A 169 5.42 -9.40 -7.21
CA ALA A 169 5.94 -8.15 -6.64
C ALA A 169 5.98 -7.02 -7.69
N LEU A 170 6.44 -7.32 -8.90
CA LEU A 170 6.46 -6.34 -10.00
C LEU A 170 5.06 -6.00 -10.52
N ASP A 171 4.16 -6.97 -10.63
CA ASP A 171 2.77 -6.73 -11.02
C ASP A 171 2.04 -5.81 -10.02
N GLU A 172 2.18 -6.10 -8.73
CA GLU A 172 1.69 -5.25 -7.65
C GLU A 172 2.30 -3.84 -7.72
N THR A 173 3.59 -3.71 -8.09
CA THR A 173 4.18 -2.37 -8.24
C THR A 173 3.64 -1.61 -9.44
N VAL A 174 3.34 -2.31 -10.52
CA VAL A 174 2.69 -1.71 -11.69
C VAL A 174 1.28 -1.26 -11.34
N GLU A 175 0.52 -2.05 -10.57
CA GLU A 175 -0.81 -1.65 -10.11
C GLU A 175 -0.76 -0.43 -9.19
N TYR A 176 0.19 -0.40 -8.25
CA TYR A 176 0.44 0.78 -7.44
C TYR A 176 0.81 2.02 -8.28
N SER A 177 1.65 1.86 -9.30
CA SER A 177 1.99 2.94 -10.23
C SER A 177 0.79 3.47 -10.99
N LYS A 178 -0.17 2.61 -11.39
CA LYS A 178 -1.44 3.06 -11.98
C LYS A 178 -2.27 3.85 -10.97
N ALA A 179 -2.33 3.41 -9.71
CA ALA A 179 -3.04 4.13 -8.66
C ALA A 179 -2.46 5.55 -8.44
N VAL A 180 -1.13 5.71 -8.44
CA VAL A 180 -0.46 7.03 -8.43
C VAL A 180 -0.85 7.88 -9.63
N LYS A 181 -0.80 7.29 -10.83
CA LYS A 181 -1.17 7.98 -12.07
C LYS A 181 -2.64 8.42 -12.04
N ARG A 182 -3.53 7.56 -11.53
CA ARG A 182 -4.96 7.85 -11.39
C ARG A 182 -5.18 8.98 -10.41
N ALA A 183 -4.54 8.95 -9.25
CA ALA A 183 -4.58 10.03 -8.27
C ALA A 183 -4.19 11.38 -8.88
N ARG A 184 -3.06 11.43 -9.59
CA ARG A 184 -2.61 12.64 -10.27
C ARG A 184 -3.59 13.10 -11.35
N SER A 185 -4.25 12.19 -12.07
CA SER A 185 -5.27 12.56 -13.07
C SER A 185 -6.55 13.15 -12.45
N LEU A 186 -6.81 12.88 -11.17
CA LEU A 186 -8.01 13.30 -10.45
C LEU A 186 -7.77 14.51 -9.53
N THR A 187 -6.53 15.01 -9.43
CA THR A 187 -6.15 16.08 -8.50
C THR A 187 -5.21 17.09 -9.15
N SER A 188 -5.34 18.38 -8.80
CA SER A 188 -4.51 19.44 -9.40
C SER A 188 -3.12 19.46 -8.77
N GLU A 189 -2.08 19.76 -9.55
CA GLU A 189 -0.74 20.03 -8.99
C GLU A 189 -0.66 21.38 -8.29
N GLU A 190 -1.65 22.25 -8.49
CA GLU A 190 -1.72 23.57 -7.82
C GLU A 190 -2.18 23.47 -6.36
N ASP A 191 -3.00 22.45 -6.05
CA ASP A 191 -3.63 22.27 -4.74
C ASP A 191 -3.24 20.95 -4.07
N THR A 192 -2.66 19.99 -4.80
CA THR A 192 -2.47 18.63 -4.29
C THR A 192 -1.02 18.19 -4.29
N LEU A 193 -0.47 18.00 -3.09
CA LEU A 193 0.82 17.34 -2.89
C LEU A 193 0.61 15.82 -2.88
N ILE A 194 1.25 15.14 -3.83
CA ILE A 194 1.37 13.68 -3.85
C ILE A 194 2.81 13.32 -3.48
N VAL A 195 2.96 12.54 -2.41
CA VAL A 195 4.25 11.97 -1.97
C VAL A 195 4.18 10.46 -2.12
N VAL A 196 5.21 9.87 -2.71
CA VAL A 196 5.35 8.44 -3.01
C VAL A 196 6.69 7.97 -2.42
N SER A 197 6.68 7.04 -1.47
CA SER A 197 7.91 6.48 -0.86
C SER A 197 7.72 5.07 -0.31
N ALA A 198 8.79 4.33 -0.02
CA ALA A 198 8.70 3.02 0.63
C ALA A 198 8.85 3.13 2.16
N ASP A 199 8.33 2.15 2.89
CA ASP A 199 8.63 1.96 4.30
C ASP A 199 10.01 1.30 4.51
N HIS A 200 10.37 0.35 3.66
CA HIS A 200 11.69 -0.26 3.55
C HIS A 200 11.90 -0.91 2.18
N ALA A 201 13.08 -1.50 1.95
CA ALA A 201 13.40 -2.23 0.73
C ALA A 201 13.32 -3.76 0.94
N HIS A 202 13.83 -4.52 -0.04
CA HIS A 202 14.00 -5.98 0.00
C HIS A 202 15.35 -6.35 -0.62
N THR A 203 15.82 -7.57 -0.36
CA THR A 203 17.10 -8.08 -0.90
C THR A 203 17.05 -8.46 -2.39
N MET A 204 16.03 -7.98 -3.12
CA MET A 204 15.91 -8.17 -4.56
C MET A 204 17.05 -7.45 -5.28
N THR A 205 17.66 -8.13 -6.24
CA THR A 205 18.74 -7.60 -7.08
C THR A 205 18.39 -7.79 -8.55
N VAL A 206 18.79 -6.82 -9.37
CA VAL A 206 18.77 -6.92 -10.84
C VAL A 206 20.20 -7.19 -11.32
N ALA A 207 20.48 -8.44 -11.62
CA ALA A 207 21.77 -8.92 -12.09
C ALA A 207 22.01 -8.59 -13.58
N GLY A 208 23.29 -8.45 -13.94
CA GLY A 208 23.75 -8.07 -15.27
C GLY A 208 24.44 -9.21 -16.02
N TYR A 209 24.45 -9.24 -17.36
CA TYR A 209 24.21 -8.09 -18.25
C TYR A 209 23.20 -8.39 -19.38
N PRO A 210 21.88 -8.47 -19.09
CA PRO A 210 20.89 -8.79 -20.12
C PRO A 210 20.82 -7.71 -21.22
N SER A 211 20.48 -8.12 -22.44
CA SER A 211 20.27 -7.20 -23.56
C SER A 211 19.07 -6.29 -23.30
N ARG A 212 19.08 -5.08 -23.90
CA ARG A 212 17.91 -4.19 -23.86
C ARG A 212 16.69 -4.87 -24.49
N GLY A 213 15.59 -4.91 -23.75
CA GLY A 213 14.36 -5.57 -24.18
C GLY A 213 14.28 -7.05 -23.82
N ASN A 214 15.31 -7.60 -23.17
CA ASN A 214 15.22 -8.91 -22.53
C ASN A 214 14.16 -8.87 -21.43
N ASP A 215 13.47 -10.00 -21.25
CA ASP A 215 12.44 -10.12 -20.24
C ASP A 215 13.06 -10.06 -18.84
N ILE A 216 12.61 -9.10 -18.02
CA ILE A 216 13.10 -8.89 -16.65
C ILE A 216 12.89 -10.12 -15.76
N LEU A 217 11.85 -10.90 -16.04
CA LEU A 217 11.53 -12.13 -15.34
C LEU A 217 12.33 -13.33 -15.89
N GLY A 218 13.05 -13.18 -17.00
CA GLY A 218 13.81 -14.22 -17.68
C GLY A 218 15.24 -14.42 -17.19
N THR A 219 15.93 -15.35 -17.86
CA THR A 219 17.37 -15.51 -17.74
C THR A 219 18.11 -14.36 -18.42
N VAL A 220 19.34 -14.12 -18.01
CA VAL A 220 20.27 -13.28 -18.77
C VAL A 220 20.59 -13.98 -20.10
N ASP A 221 20.42 -13.27 -21.22
CA ASP A 221 20.57 -13.80 -22.58
C ASP A 221 22.01 -13.69 -23.13
N THR A 222 22.86 -12.89 -22.48
CA THR A 222 24.23 -12.60 -22.93
C THR A 222 25.30 -13.45 -22.24
N ALA A 223 24.96 -14.15 -21.16
CA ALA A 223 25.93 -14.86 -20.33
C ALA A 223 25.28 -15.98 -19.51
N ASN A 224 26.10 -16.97 -19.15
CA ASN A 224 25.78 -17.99 -18.15
C ASN A 224 26.62 -17.78 -16.89
N GLY A 225 26.27 -18.48 -15.81
CA GLY A 225 27.11 -18.56 -14.62
C GLY A 225 28.44 -19.26 -14.92
N MET A 226 29.42 -19.12 -14.01
CA MET A 226 30.72 -19.81 -14.14
C MET A 226 30.59 -21.35 -14.13
N ASP A 227 29.46 -21.86 -13.64
CA ASP A 227 29.05 -23.26 -13.67
C ASP A 227 28.45 -23.69 -15.01
N GLY A 228 28.38 -22.78 -16.00
CA GLY A 228 27.81 -23.02 -17.32
C GLY A 228 26.28 -23.02 -17.37
N LYS A 229 25.58 -22.85 -16.23
CA LYS A 229 24.11 -22.86 -16.15
C LYS A 229 23.54 -21.44 -16.38
N PRO A 230 22.36 -21.28 -17.00
CA PRO A 230 21.66 -19.98 -17.06
C PRO A 230 21.33 -19.45 -15.66
N TYR A 231 21.24 -18.12 -15.50
CA TYR A 231 20.78 -17.47 -14.27
C TYR A 231 19.78 -16.36 -14.60
N THR A 232 18.87 -16.07 -13.66
CA THR A 232 17.81 -15.08 -13.80
C THR A 232 18.35 -13.66 -13.71
N THR A 233 17.70 -12.73 -14.41
CA THR A 233 17.98 -11.29 -14.27
C THR A 233 17.63 -10.81 -12.86
N ILE A 234 16.52 -11.30 -12.28
CA ILE A 234 16.17 -11.03 -10.87
C ILE A 234 16.64 -12.18 -9.98
N SER A 235 17.20 -11.85 -8.82
CA SER A 235 17.48 -12.80 -7.74
C SER A 235 17.39 -12.12 -6.38
N TYR A 236 17.30 -12.89 -5.31
CA TYR A 236 17.30 -12.40 -3.93
C TYR A 236 18.59 -12.78 -3.20
N ALA A 237 18.95 -12.05 -2.14
CA ALA A 237 20.06 -12.48 -1.29
C ALA A 237 19.64 -13.69 -0.44
N ASN A 238 18.41 -13.70 0.07
CA ASN A 238 17.84 -14.80 0.83
C ASN A 238 16.36 -15.05 0.44
N GLY A 239 15.76 -16.13 0.90
CA GLY A 239 14.34 -16.45 0.62
C GLY A 239 14.09 -17.92 0.33
N ARG A 240 12.83 -18.26 -0.03
CA ARG A 240 12.32 -19.63 0.00
C ARG A 240 12.82 -20.57 -1.09
N ALA A 241 13.39 -20.02 -2.17
CA ALA A 241 13.79 -20.82 -3.32
C ALA A 241 14.96 -21.76 -2.97
N GLN A 242 14.78 -23.07 -3.24
CA GLN A 242 15.88 -24.03 -3.15
C GLN A 242 16.82 -23.85 -4.36
N SER A 243 17.79 -22.96 -4.23
CA SER A 243 18.66 -22.55 -5.34
C SER A 243 19.92 -23.39 -5.47
N ILE A 244 20.22 -24.23 -4.48
CA ILE A 244 21.39 -25.13 -4.44
C ILE A 244 20.90 -26.56 -4.17
N ALA A 245 21.26 -27.48 -5.07
CA ALA A 245 21.04 -28.92 -4.97
C ALA A 245 22.38 -29.65 -4.71
N ALA A 246 22.33 -30.98 -4.60
CA ALA A 246 23.51 -31.79 -4.31
C ALA A 246 24.62 -31.68 -5.38
N ASP A 247 24.25 -31.38 -6.63
CA ASP A 247 25.15 -31.19 -7.78
C ASP A 247 25.45 -29.70 -8.05
N GLY A 248 25.18 -28.82 -7.08
CA GLY A 248 25.43 -27.38 -7.16
C GLY A 248 24.18 -26.57 -7.47
N ARG A 249 24.35 -25.39 -8.07
CA ARG A 249 23.25 -24.45 -8.33
C ARG A 249 22.20 -25.06 -9.25
N VAL A 250 20.92 -24.83 -8.95
CA VAL A 250 19.80 -25.29 -9.77
C VAL A 250 19.79 -24.54 -11.11
N ASP A 251 19.56 -25.28 -12.21
CA ASP A 251 19.30 -24.69 -13.52
C ASP A 251 17.80 -24.35 -13.63
N VAL A 252 17.49 -23.06 -13.54
CA VAL A 252 16.13 -22.54 -13.55
C VAL A 252 15.35 -22.91 -14.81
N THR A 253 16.03 -23.16 -15.93
CA THR A 253 15.38 -23.52 -17.20
C THR A 253 14.80 -24.93 -17.21
N GLN A 254 15.17 -25.75 -16.23
CA GLN A 254 14.59 -27.08 -16.03
C GLN A 254 13.32 -27.05 -15.18
N ASP A 255 13.01 -25.92 -14.53
CA ASP A 255 11.79 -25.75 -13.75
C ASP A 255 10.61 -25.38 -14.65
N LYS A 256 9.54 -26.16 -14.55
CA LYS A 256 8.32 -25.93 -15.32
C LYS A 256 7.63 -24.62 -14.95
N GLN A 257 7.57 -24.28 -13.66
CA GLN A 257 6.95 -23.04 -13.19
C GLN A 257 7.68 -21.82 -13.75
N PHE A 258 9.02 -21.86 -13.77
CA PHE A 258 9.82 -20.81 -14.38
C PHE A 258 9.53 -20.66 -15.88
N THR A 259 9.61 -21.77 -16.62
CA THR A 259 9.43 -21.76 -18.09
C THR A 259 8.01 -21.42 -18.52
N SER A 260 7.00 -21.73 -17.71
CA SER A 260 5.59 -21.37 -17.97
C SER A 260 5.20 -19.97 -17.49
N ARG A 261 6.13 -19.20 -16.92
CA ARG A 261 5.85 -17.89 -16.28
C ARG A 261 4.78 -17.97 -15.19
N ASP A 262 4.83 -19.05 -14.40
CA ASP A 262 3.95 -19.21 -13.25
C ASP A 262 4.16 -18.04 -12.27
N PRO A 263 3.11 -17.29 -11.90
CA PRO A 263 3.22 -16.24 -10.89
C PRO A 263 3.71 -16.75 -9.53
N ASP A 264 3.59 -18.04 -9.25
CA ASP A 264 4.04 -18.68 -8.00
C ASP A 264 5.49 -19.19 -8.03
N TYR A 265 6.22 -18.98 -9.12
CA TYR A 265 7.63 -19.34 -9.18
C TYR A 265 8.47 -18.48 -8.22
N ALA A 266 9.12 -19.14 -7.25
CA ALA A 266 10.06 -18.51 -6.32
C ALA A 266 11.42 -18.29 -7.01
N TYR A 267 11.84 -17.03 -7.10
CA TYR A 267 13.10 -16.68 -7.76
C TYR A 267 14.33 -17.07 -6.93
N PRO A 268 15.47 -17.39 -7.59
CA PRO A 268 16.66 -17.86 -6.88
C PRO A 268 17.15 -16.91 -5.80
N SER A 269 17.62 -17.50 -4.69
CA SER A 269 18.23 -16.85 -3.54
C SER A 269 19.54 -17.53 -3.15
N LEU A 270 20.49 -16.80 -2.54
CA LEU A 270 21.75 -17.40 -2.07
C LEU A 270 21.57 -18.14 -0.74
N VAL A 271 20.82 -17.55 0.19
CA VAL A 271 20.58 -18.10 1.53
C VAL A 271 19.12 -18.56 1.66
N PRO A 272 18.84 -19.87 1.81
CA PRO A 272 17.48 -20.35 1.95
C PRO A 272 16.89 -19.92 3.29
N LEU A 273 15.72 -19.31 3.27
CA LEU A 273 14.90 -18.94 4.43
C LEU A 273 13.42 -19.16 4.09
N ASP A 274 12.58 -19.43 5.10
CA ASP A 274 11.13 -19.60 4.87
C ASP A 274 10.44 -18.30 4.41
N SER A 275 11.07 -17.16 4.71
CA SER A 275 10.66 -15.83 4.30
C SER A 275 11.90 -15.00 4.00
N GLU A 276 11.90 -14.35 2.84
CA GLU A 276 12.91 -13.37 2.48
C GLU A 276 12.88 -12.18 3.45
N THR A 277 14.02 -11.54 3.68
CA THR A 277 14.12 -10.43 4.66
C THR A 277 14.04 -9.07 3.98
N HIS A 278 13.53 -8.06 4.69
CA HIS A 278 13.64 -6.67 4.23
C HIS A 278 15.10 -6.25 3.94
N GLY A 279 15.23 -5.30 3.02
CA GLY A 279 16.46 -4.57 2.70
C GLY A 279 16.60 -3.33 3.58
N GLY A 280 17.84 -2.99 3.92
CA GLY A 280 18.19 -1.88 4.82
C GLY A 280 18.82 -0.68 4.10
N GLU A 281 18.83 -0.69 2.77
CA GLU A 281 19.29 0.43 1.96
C GLU A 281 18.27 1.58 1.92
N ASP A 282 18.76 2.77 1.59
CA ASP A 282 17.93 3.97 1.42
C ASP A 282 16.84 3.73 0.36
N VAL A 283 15.62 4.15 0.66
CA VAL A 283 14.47 4.11 -0.25
C VAL A 283 14.15 5.48 -0.82
N ALA A 284 13.63 5.51 -2.04
CA ALA A 284 13.31 6.76 -2.71
C ALA A 284 12.07 7.45 -2.12
N VAL A 285 12.05 8.79 -2.22
CA VAL A 285 10.88 9.62 -1.98
C VAL A 285 10.67 10.49 -3.22
N TYR A 286 9.50 10.41 -3.82
CA TYR A 286 9.07 11.24 -4.94
C TYR A 286 7.96 12.18 -4.46
N ALA A 287 7.99 13.45 -4.85
CA ALA A 287 6.98 14.42 -4.51
C ALA A 287 6.57 15.26 -5.73
N SER A 288 5.28 15.59 -5.83
CA SER A 288 4.71 16.45 -6.88
C SER A 288 3.55 17.27 -6.32
N GLY A 289 3.59 18.59 -6.51
CA GLY A 289 2.57 19.54 -6.03
C GLY A 289 3.15 20.66 -5.14
N PRO A 290 2.30 21.33 -4.32
CA PRO A 290 2.74 22.38 -3.41
C PRO A 290 3.85 21.89 -2.48
N TRP A 291 4.90 22.71 -2.31
CA TRP A 291 6.06 22.40 -1.46
C TRP A 291 6.88 21.15 -1.85
N GLN A 292 6.70 20.58 -3.04
CA GLN A 292 7.49 19.42 -3.50
C GLN A 292 9.02 19.63 -3.43
N HIS A 293 9.49 20.89 -3.54
CA HIS A 293 10.90 21.25 -3.51
C HIS A 293 11.57 21.03 -2.13
N LEU A 294 10.80 20.71 -1.09
CA LEU A 294 11.33 20.32 0.22
C LEU A 294 11.86 18.88 0.23
N PHE A 295 11.36 18.02 -0.66
CA PHE A 295 11.70 16.60 -0.75
C PHE A 295 12.96 16.42 -1.62
N THR A 296 14.10 16.85 -1.11
CA THR A 296 15.38 16.80 -1.83
C THR A 296 16.50 16.21 -0.96
N ALA A 297 17.54 15.69 -1.61
CA ALA A 297 18.69 15.04 -0.96
C ALA A 297 18.31 13.80 -0.11
N SER A 298 19.13 13.47 0.87
CA SER A 298 18.91 12.37 1.82
C SER A 298 18.46 12.93 3.17
N TYR A 299 17.48 12.28 3.77
CA TYR A 299 16.94 12.64 5.07
C TYR A 299 16.33 11.42 5.77
N GLU A 300 16.18 11.52 7.08
CA GLU A 300 15.54 10.49 7.90
C GLU A 300 14.08 10.31 7.50
N GLN A 301 13.61 9.06 7.49
CA GLN A 301 12.24 8.71 7.07
C GLN A 301 11.17 9.44 7.89
N ASN A 302 11.43 9.67 9.18
CA ASN A 302 10.49 10.39 10.06
C ASN A 302 10.30 11.86 9.66
N LEU A 303 11.17 12.44 8.80
CA LEU A 303 11.01 13.80 8.30
C LEU A 303 9.84 13.93 7.30
N VAL A 304 9.51 12.86 6.55
CA VAL A 304 8.44 12.86 5.54
C VAL A 304 7.10 13.42 6.07
N PRO A 305 6.53 12.92 7.18
CA PRO A 305 5.29 13.47 7.71
C PRO A 305 5.43 14.91 8.22
N HIS A 306 6.62 15.36 8.65
CA HIS A 306 6.84 16.77 9.02
C HIS A 306 6.78 17.69 7.80
N LEU A 307 7.37 17.31 6.67
CA LEU A 307 7.30 18.08 5.43
C LEU A 307 5.87 18.17 4.90
N MET A 308 5.14 17.06 4.99
CA MET A 308 3.71 17.02 4.66
C MET A 308 2.88 17.92 5.58
N ALA A 309 3.08 17.83 6.90
CA ALA A 309 2.37 18.64 7.87
C ALA A 309 2.65 20.15 7.70
N TYR A 310 3.90 20.48 7.38
CA TYR A 310 4.33 21.83 7.00
C TYR A 310 3.54 22.30 5.76
N ALA A 311 3.54 21.51 4.68
CA ALA A 311 2.83 21.86 3.44
C ALA A 311 1.32 22.06 3.65
N MET A 312 0.71 21.27 4.54
CA MET A 312 -0.72 21.31 4.85
C MET A 312 -1.12 22.38 5.88
N CYS A 313 -0.17 23.10 6.47
CA CYS A 313 -0.45 24.06 7.54
C CYS A 313 -1.16 23.45 8.76
N ILE A 314 -0.85 22.19 9.10
CA ILE A 314 -1.45 21.50 10.26
C ILE A 314 -0.50 21.39 11.47
N SER A 315 0.72 21.94 11.38
CA SER A 315 1.64 22.06 12.51
C SER A 315 1.19 23.14 13.49
N GLU A 316 1.58 23.01 14.77
CA GLU A 316 1.34 24.05 15.79
C GLU A 316 2.03 25.37 15.41
N ASP A 317 3.24 25.28 14.86
CA ASP A 317 3.98 26.42 14.31
C ASP A 317 3.70 26.55 12.80
N GLN A 318 2.59 27.21 12.44
CA GLN A 318 2.26 27.48 11.04
C GLN A 318 3.24 28.49 10.42
N HIS A 319 3.71 28.21 9.21
CA HIS A 319 4.60 29.10 8.48
C HIS A 319 3.83 30.30 7.87
N GLY A 320 4.54 31.38 7.52
CA GLY A 320 3.93 32.63 7.03
C GLY A 320 3.02 32.49 5.80
N ASN A 321 3.18 31.44 5.00
CA ASN A 321 2.30 31.16 3.86
C ASN A 321 0.97 30.46 4.24
N CYS A 322 0.69 30.18 5.52
CA CYS A 322 -0.57 29.54 5.98
C CYS A 322 -1.72 30.54 6.21
N GLY A 323 -1.52 31.83 5.91
CA GLY A 323 -2.51 32.88 6.13
C GLY A 323 -3.61 32.95 5.07
N PRO A 324 -4.78 33.54 5.40
CA PRO A 324 -5.93 33.65 4.50
C PRO A 324 -5.75 34.65 3.34
N GLU A 325 -4.66 35.42 3.33
CA GLU A 325 -4.31 36.36 2.26
C GLU A 325 -2.88 36.12 1.79
N ILE A 326 -2.68 35.61 0.56
CA ILE A 326 -1.76 36.13 -0.46
C ILE A 326 -1.92 35.33 -1.78
N HIS A 327 -2.61 35.98 -2.70
CA HIS A 327 -2.33 36.16 -4.13
C HIS A 327 -1.29 35.27 -4.84
N LYS A 328 -1.74 34.73 -5.98
CA LYS A 328 -1.12 34.91 -7.32
C LYS A 328 0.40 35.04 -7.35
N TYR A 329 1.12 34.02 -6.90
CA TYR A 329 2.45 33.77 -7.41
C TYR A 329 2.36 32.50 -8.23
N THR A 330 2.23 32.71 -9.54
CA THR A 330 2.48 31.70 -10.56
C THR A 330 3.73 30.94 -10.16
N ALA A 331 3.62 29.62 -10.04
CA ALA A 331 4.77 28.74 -10.01
C ALA A 331 5.63 29.09 -11.23
N SER A 332 6.72 29.84 -11.01
CA SER A 332 7.80 29.92 -11.97
C SER A 332 8.50 28.56 -11.89
N GLY A 333 7.88 27.54 -12.48
CA GLY A 333 8.53 26.28 -12.73
C GLY A 333 9.73 26.58 -13.60
N VAL A 334 10.92 26.43 -13.03
CA VAL A 334 12.14 26.34 -13.84
C VAL A 334 12.02 25.01 -14.58
N THR A 335 11.59 25.08 -15.84
CA THR A 335 11.62 23.95 -16.77
C THR A 335 13.08 23.54 -16.95
N THR A 336 13.50 22.52 -16.23
CA THR A 336 14.70 21.75 -16.56
C THR A 336 14.23 20.37 -16.97
N ASN A 337 14.44 20.04 -18.25
CA ASN A 337 14.37 18.66 -18.72
C ASN A 337 15.48 17.88 -18.03
N PRO A 338 15.18 16.68 -17.48
CA PRO A 338 16.15 15.61 -17.58
C PRO A 338 15.53 14.31 -18.12
N SER A 339 16.35 13.68 -18.94
CA SER A 339 16.26 12.36 -19.51
C SER A 339 15.96 11.25 -18.50
N THR A 340 15.04 10.38 -18.90
CA THR A 340 14.98 8.91 -18.70
C THR A 340 15.91 8.31 -17.64
N ASN A 341 15.34 7.76 -16.56
CA ASN A 341 15.55 6.37 -16.12
C ASN A 341 14.59 6.02 -14.95
N LEU A 342 14.03 4.82 -15.01
CA LEU A 342 12.95 4.29 -14.20
C LEU A 342 13.50 3.14 -13.33
N LEU A 343 13.23 3.16 -12.02
CA LEU A 343 13.43 2.01 -11.11
C LEU A 343 12.32 2.06 -10.06
N ILE A 344 11.80 0.88 -9.74
CA ILE A 344 10.49 0.60 -9.17
C ILE A 344 10.70 -0.12 -7.82
N SER A 345 10.11 0.36 -6.72
CA SER A 345 9.91 -0.41 -5.48
C SER A 345 8.71 0.12 -4.70
N LEU A 346 8.17 -0.73 -3.82
CA LEU A 346 6.90 -0.59 -3.13
C LEU A 346 6.75 0.71 -2.38
N THR A 347 5.56 1.28 -2.46
CA THR A 347 5.37 2.69 -2.26
C THR A 347 4.04 2.96 -1.52
N VAL A 348 4.05 4.00 -0.71
CA VAL A 348 2.97 4.58 0.08
C VAL A 348 2.65 5.93 -0.56
N ILE A 349 1.41 6.13 -1.01
CA ILE A 349 0.93 7.42 -1.48
C ILE A 349 0.33 8.16 -0.30
N PHE A 350 0.77 9.41 -0.11
CA PHE A 350 -0.05 10.39 0.57
C PHE A 350 -0.58 11.39 -0.47
N ILE A 351 -1.90 11.49 -0.59
CA ILE A 351 -2.58 12.46 -1.45
C ILE A 351 -3.18 13.52 -0.53
N LEU A 352 -2.64 14.72 -0.63
CA LEU A 352 -3.00 15.85 0.21
C LEU A 352 -3.60 16.93 -0.65
N ARG A 353 -4.90 17.18 -0.55
CA ARG A 353 -5.50 18.37 -1.17
C ARG A 353 -5.46 19.51 -0.16
N ILE A 354 -4.68 20.54 -0.44
CA ILE A 354 -4.47 21.72 0.38
C ILE A 354 -5.18 22.88 -0.32
N PHE A 355 -6.21 23.41 0.33
CA PHE A 355 -6.74 24.73 0.01
C PHE A 355 -6.81 25.58 1.27
N TYR A 356 -6.45 26.85 1.06
CA TYR A 356 -6.55 27.95 1.99
C TYR A 356 -8.00 28.27 2.36
#